data_AF-A0A0M2RZW3-F1
#
_entry.id   AF-A0A0M2RZW3-F1
#
_cell.length_a   1.000
_cell.length_b   1.000
_cell.length_c   1.000
_cell.angle_alpha   90.00
_cell.angle_beta   90.00
_cell.angle_gamma   90.00
#
_symmetry.space_group_name_H-M   'P 1'
#
loop_
_entity.id
_entity.type
_entity.pdbx_description
1 polymer ?
#
loop_
_entity_poly.entity_id
_entity_poly.type
_entity_poly.pdbx_seq_one_letter_code
_entity_poly.pdbx_strand_id
1 'polypeptide(L)'
;MSPVTGRWTRAVAVVSAAFLVVAVGGWRWWHDRPPYGPEALALTSSLRLVANEEAQAALGDRAHAPYASGGDQLVLGRVSWRTPPKPLDGGYFAVFLIDKRTDRKPEIFGVRAAHEKAVGIGSAGVENRIAERYSWLRGAGDVRVGQNEWRSNGNRLHVSDERVAPLTFVALFPHMAEPEPELPVASAPVALADLLLALAYLGPDGQVYWAQRLQG
;
A
#
# COMPACT_ATOMS: atom_id res chain seq x y z
N MET A 1 28.11 -50.71 -33.98
CA MET A 1 26.74 -50.51 -33.45
C MET A 1 26.78 -49.31 -32.51
N SER A 2 25.83 -48.39 -32.67
CA SER A 2 26.04 -46.94 -32.56
C SER A 2 25.87 -46.34 -31.14
N PRO A 3 26.78 -45.46 -30.68
CA PRO A 3 26.66 -44.68 -29.43
C PRO A 3 26.00 -43.29 -29.65
N VAL A 4 25.01 -43.17 -30.54
CA VAL A 4 24.52 -41.86 -31.01
C VAL A 4 23.27 -41.37 -30.26
N THR A 5 22.57 -42.23 -29.53
CA THR A 5 21.24 -41.95 -28.95
C THR A 5 21.26 -41.05 -27.71
N GLY A 6 22.32 -41.07 -26.89
CA GLY A 6 22.38 -40.30 -25.63
C GLY A 6 22.71 -38.80 -25.77
N ARG A 7 23.37 -38.40 -26.85
CA ARG A 7 23.70 -36.98 -27.12
C ARG A 7 22.50 -36.23 -27.70
N TRP A 8 21.71 -36.88 -28.55
CA TRP A 8 20.51 -36.30 -29.16
C TRP A 8 19.40 -36.06 -28.16
N THR A 9 19.12 -37.01 -27.27
CA THR A 9 18.12 -36.83 -26.20
C THR A 9 18.49 -35.70 -25.24
N ARG A 10 19.77 -35.55 -24.88
CA ARG A 10 20.26 -34.43 -24.06
C ARG A 10 20.14 -33.08 -24.78
N ALA A 11 20.48 -33.03 -26.09
CA ALA A 11 20.34 -31.82 -26.88
C ALA A 11 18.87 -31.37 -27.01
N VAL A 12 17.95 -32.30 -27.27
CA VAL A 12 16.51 -32.00 -27.32
C VAL A 12 16.00 -31.51 -25.97
N ALA A 13 16.38 -32.16 -24.86
CA ALA A 13 15.95 -31.73 -23.53
C ALA A 13 16.45 -30.32 -23.16
N VAL A 14 17.71 -29.99 -23.49
CA VAL A 14 18.27 -28.65 -23.25
C VAL A 14 17.56 -27.58 -24.08
N VAL A 15 17.28 -27.87 -25.36
CA VAL A 15 16.56 -26.94 -26.24
C VAL A 15 15.12 -26.73 -25.74
N SER A 16 14.40 -27.79 -25.37
CA SER A 16 13.05 -27.66 -24.82
C SER A 16 13.01 -26.90 -23.49
N ALA A 17 13.98 -27.13 -22.60
CA ALA A 17 14.09 -26.38 -21.36
C ALA A 17 14.37 -24.89 -21.62
N ALA A 18 15.27 -24.56 -22.56
CA ALA A 18 15.54 -23.18 -22.95
C ALA A 18 14.30 -22.51 -23.55
N PHE A 19 13.56 -23.18 -24.42
CA PHE A 19 12.30 -22.66 -24.98
C PHE A 19 11.24 -22.42 -23.92
N LEU A 20 11.09 -23.32 -22.93
CA LEU A 20 10.18 -23.13 -21.80
C LEU A 20 10.58 -21.91 -20.95
N VAL A 21 11.87 -21.75 -20.64
CA VAL A 21 12.35 -20.59 -19.88
C VAL A 21 12.12 -19.28 -20.65
N VAL A 22 12.37 -19.26 -21.96
CA VAL A 22 12.12 -18.07 -22.81
C VAL A 22 10.63 -17.78 -22.96
N ALA A 23 9.80 -18.80 -23.15
CA ALA A 23 8.35 -18.64 -23.28
C ALA A 23 7.72 -18.13 -21.98
N VAL A 24 8.09 -18.72 -20.84
CA VAL A 24 7.62 -18.28 -19.52
C VAL A 24 8.17 -16.89 -19.19
N GLY A 25 9.44 -16.62 -19.51
CA GLY A 25 10.05 -15.30 -19.31
C GLY A 25 9.39 -14.20 -20.16
N GLY A 26 9.08 -14.49 -21.43
CA GLY A 26 8.38 -13.58 -22.34
C GLY A 26 6.92 -13.36 -21.93
N TRP A 27 6.23 -14.41 -21.50
CA TRP A 27 4.86 -14.32 -20.97
C TRP A 27 4.79 -13.46 -19.72
N ARG A 28 5.68 -13.72 -18.75
CA ARG A 28 5.81 -12.91 -17.52
C ARG A 28 6.17 -11.47 -17.85
N TRP A 29 7.15 -11.22 -18.71
CA TRP A 29 7.51 -9.86 -19.10
C TRP A 29 6.36 -9.08 -19.77
N TRP A 30 5.52 -9.75 -20.55
CA TRP A 30 4.36 -9.12 -21.17
C TRP A 30 3.23 -8.84 -20.17
N HIS A 31 2.98 -9.76 -19.24
CA HIS A 31 1.92 -9.62 -18.22
C HIS A 31 2.33 -8.78 -17.00
N ASP A 32 3.62 -8.71 -16.68
CA ASP A 32 4.15 -8.02 -15.49
C ASP A 32 4.43 -6.52 -15.74
N ARG A 33 4.21 -6.03 -16.96
CA ARG A 33 4.43 -4.62 -17.27
C ARG A 33 3.31 -3.75 -16.69
N PRO A 34 3.64 -2.76 -15.85
CA PRO A 34 2.63 -1.86 -15.35
C PRO A 34 1.98 -1.10 -16.51
N PRO A 35 0.65 -0.89 -16.49
CA PRO A 35 -0.05 -0.15 -17.56
C PRO A 35 0.44 1.31 -17.67
N TYR A 36 0.99 1.87 -16.60
CA TYR A 36 1.66 3.17 -16.50
C TYR A 36 2.51 3.23 -15.21
N GLY A 37 3.52 4.09 -15.18
CA GLY A 37 4.29 4.39 -13.96
C GLY A 37 3.68 5.54 -13.13
N PRO A 38 4.16 5.77 -11.89
CA PRO A 38 3.64 6.80 -11.01
C PRO A 38 3.78 8.22 -11.58
N GLU A 39 4.73 8.45 -12.49
CA GLU A 39 4.93 9.72 -13.19
C GLU A 39 3.69 10.18 -13.98
N ALA A 40 2.85 9.24 -14.45
CA ALA A 40 1.63 9.54 -15.17
C ALA A 40 0.56 10.20 -14.29
N LEU A 41 0.66 10.09 -12.97
CA LEU A 41 -0.35 10.54 -12.02
C LEU A 41 -0.14 11.99 -11.54
N ALA A 42 1.03 12.59 -11.77
CA ALA A 42 1.36 13.93 -11.25
C ALA A 42 0.97 14.08 -9.76
N LEU A 43 1.44 13.13 -8.94
CA LEU A 43 1.05 12.97 -7.54
C LEU A 43 1.39 14.21 -6.71
N THR A 44 0.44 14.64 -5.88
CA THR A 44 0.64 15.67 -4.87
C THR A 44 0.08 15.22 -3.53
N SER A 45 0.70 15.65 -2.45
CA SER A 45 0.27 15.29 -1.10
C SER A 45 0.60 16.33 -0.05
N SER A 46 -0.09 16.26 1.08
CA SER A 46 0.24 17.01 2.29
C SER A 46 -0.17 16.24 3.54
N LEU A 47 0.62 16.32 4.60
CA LEU A 47 0.25 15.89 5.96
C LEU A 47 0.31 17.07 6.94
N ARG A 48 -0.65 17.13 7.87
CA ARG A 48 -0.66 18.11 8.98
C ARG A 48 -1.22 17.47 10.24
N LEU A 49 -0.68 17.84 11.39
CA LEU A 49 -1.33 17.60 12.68
C LEU A 49 -2.49 18.59 12.82
N VAL A 50 -3.63 18.13 13.32
CA VAL A 50 -4.85 18.95 13.43
C VAL A 50 -5.61 18.63 14.73
N ALA A 51 -6.44 19.57 15.17
CA ALA A 51 -7.42 19.34 16.25
C ALA A 51 -8.70 18.68 15.71
N ASN A 52 -9.56 18.19 16.62
CA ASN A 52 -10.84 17.54 16.27
C ASN A 52 -11.72 18.40 15.36
N GLU A 53 -11.84 19.70 15.65
CA GLU A 53 -12.67 20.62 14.86
C GLU A 53 -12.16 20.78 13.42
N GLU A 54 -10.84 20.98 13.26
CA GLU A 54 -10.20 21.07 11.95
C GLU A 54 -10.29 19.76 11.16
N ALA A 55 -10.14 18.63 11.84
CA ALA A 55 -10.28 17.31 11.24
C ALA A 55 -11.69 17.09 10.69
N GLN A 56 -12.72 17.38 11.50
CA GLN A 56 -14.11 17.24 11.07
C GLN A 56 -14.43 18.23 9.95
N ALA A 57 -13.99 19.49 10.04
CA ALA A 57 -14.19 20.48 8.99
C ALA A 57 -13.55 20.06 7.66
N ALA A 58 -12.39 19.38 7.69
CA ALA A 58 -11.73 18.87 6.50
C ALA A 58 -12.52 17.73 5.83
N LEU A 59 -13.20 16.89 6.61
CA LEU A 59 -14.03 15.78 6.11
C LEU A 59 -15.46 16.23 5.76
N GLY A 60 -15.94 17.35 6.30
CA GLY A 60 -17.29 17.86 6.08
C GLY A 60 -18.37 16.94 6.68
N ASP A 61 -19.62 17.15 6.30
CA ASP A 61 -20.76 16.50 7.00
C ASP A 61 -21.05 15.06 6.54
N ARG A 62 -20.38 14.60 5.47
CA ARG A 62 -20.62 13.27 4.88
C ARG A 62 -19.72 12.18 5.45
N ALA A 63 -18.69 12.56 6.20
CA ALA A 63 -17.76 11.65 6.83
C ALA A 63 -17.45 12.11 8.25
N HIS A 64 -17.15 11.16 9.13
CA HIS A 64 -16.81 11.45 10.52
C HIS A 64 -15.30 11.37 10.71
N ALA A 65 -14.73 12.42 11.29
CA ALA A 65 -13.36 12.36 11.77
C ALA A 65 -13.28 11.44 12.99
N PRO A 66 -12.20 10.65 13.13
CA PRO A 66 -11.90 10.00 14.39
C PRO A 66 -11.81 11.06 15.50
N TYR A 67 -12.26 10.70 16.69
CA TYR A 67 -12.20 11.58 17.85
C TYR A 67 -10.91 11.32 18.63
N ALA A 68 -10.07 12.35 18.77
CA ALA A 68 -8.87 12.30 19.59
C ALA A 68 -9.14 12.84 20.99
N SER A 69 -8.65 12.15 22.02
CA SER A 69 -8.73 12.55 23.42
C SER A 69 -7.46 12.16 24.18
N GLY A 70 -7.25 12.65 25.41
CA GLY A 70 -6.24 12.08 26.31
C GLY A 70 -4.79 12.01 25.77
N GLY A 71 -4.39 12.93 24.90
CA GLY A 71 -3.04 12.95 24.29
C GLY A 71 -2.96 12.30 22.90
N ASP A 72 -4.04 11.70 22.40
CA ASP A 72 -4.16 11.24 21.03
C ASP A 72 -3.85 12.36 20.02
N GLN A 73 -3.40 11.97 18.84
CA GLN A 73 -3.13 12.91 17.75
C GLN A 73 -3.89 12.55 16.49
N LEU A 74 -4.38 13.58 15.80
CA LEU A 74 -4.98 13.44 14.47
C LEU A 74 -4.00 13.96 13.42
N VAL A 75 -3.79 13.15 12.38
CA VAL A 75 -3.04 13.52 11.20
C VAL A 75 -4.00 13.64 10.02
N LEU A 76 -4.18 14.86 9.52
CA LEU A 76 -4.92 15.14 8.29
C LEU A 76 -3.99 14.94 7.08
N GLY A 77 -4.36 14.02 6.21
CA GLY A 77 -3.73 13.79 4.93
C GLY A 77 -4.58 14.21 3.75
N ARG A 78 -3.95 14.73 2.71
CA ARG A 78 -4.53 14.89 1.38
C ARG A 78 -3.62 14.29 0.35
N VAL A 79 -4.19 13.52 -0.57
CA VAL A 79 -3.50 12.95 -1.71
C VAL A 79 -4.32 13.26 -2.96
N SER A 80 -3.67 13.74 -4.00
CA SER A 80 -4.32 14.02 -5.27
C SER A 80 -3.46 13.50 -6.42
N TRP A 81 -4.13 13.05 -7.47
CA TRP A 81 -3.52 12.60 -8.71
C TRP A 81 -4.41 12.99 -9.89
N ARG A 82 -3.81 13.02 -11.07
CA ARG A 82 -4.53 13.09 -12.34
C ARG A 82 -5.05 11.72 -12.71
N THR A 83 -6.15 11.69 -13.45
CA THR A 83 -6.68 10.45 -14.03
C THR A 83 -5.58 9.76 -14.85
N PRO A 84 -5.22 8.51 -14.52
CA PRO A 84 -4.24 7.75 -15.28
C PRO A 84 -4.68 7.52 -16.74
N PRO A 85 -3.72 7.24 -17.65
CA PRO A 85 -4.02 7.00 -19.06
C PRO A 85 -4.78 5.69 -19.30
N LYS A 86 -4.79 4.77 -18.34
CA LYS A 86 -5.56 3.53 -18.35
C LYS A 86 -6.26 3.36 -16.99
N PRO A 87 -7.48 2.82 -16.96
CA PRO A 87 -8.19 2.56 -15.71
C PRO A 87 -7.45 1.51 -14.86
N LEU A 88 -7.85 1.37 -13.60
CA LEU A 88 -7.22 0.40 -12.69
C LEU A 88 -7.45 -1.07 -13.07
N ASP A 89 -8.48 -1.35 -13.86
CA ASP A 89 -8.81 -2.67 -14.45
C ASP A 89 -8.78 -3.83 -13.44
N GLY A 90 -9.56 -3.70 -12.36
CA GLY A 90 -9.61 -4.66 -11.25
C GLY A 90 -8.44 -4.57 -10.27
N GLY A 91 -7.41 -3.78 -10.58
CA GLY A 91 -6.39 -3.35 -9.64
C GLY A 91 -6.87 -2.23 -8.72
N TYR A 92 -5.98 -1.75 -7.85
CA TYR A 92 -6.30 -0.69 -6.91
C TYR A 92 -5.06 0.10 -6.48
N PHE A 93 -5.32 1.32 -6.02
CA PHE A 93 -4.36 2.15 -5.33
C PHE A 93 -4.40 1.89 -3.82
N ALA A 94 -3.24 1.64 -3.23
CA ALA A 94 -3.05 1.46 -1.80
C ALA A 94 -2.31 2.67 -1.23
N VAL A 95 -3.00 3.47 -0.40
CA VAL A 95 -2.41 4.62 0.28
C VAL A 95 -2.02 4.22 1.70
N PHE A 96 -0.72 4.29 1.98
CA PHE A 96 -0.13 3.93 3.26
C PHE A 96 0.29 5.18 4.02
N LEU A 97 -0.10 5.27 5.29
CA LEU A 97 0.51 6.15 6.28
C LEU A 97 1.22 5.26 7.30
N ILE A 98 2.55 5.35 7.38
CA ILE A 98 3.38 4.48 8.21
C ILE A 98 4.16 5.35 9.20
N ASP A 99 4.16 4.98 10.47
CA ASP A 99 5.09 5.50 11.46
C ASP A 99 6.45 4.80 11.32
N LYS A 100 7.47 5.54 10.86
CA LYS A 100 8.82 5.00 10.58
C LYS A 100 9.54 4.52 11.84
N ARG A 101 9.11 4.94 13.03
CA ARG A 101 9.73 4.54 14.31
C ARG A 101 9.39 3.10 14.67
N THR A 102 8.21 2.64 14.26
CA THR A 102 7.66 1.34 14.64
C THR A 102 7.32 0.45 13.45
N ASP A 103 7.34 1.01 12.23
CA ASP A 103 6.87 0.37 11.00
C ASP A 103 5.42 -0.10 11.09
N ARG A 104 4.59 0.68 11.77
CA ARG A 104 3.16 0.40 11.96
C ARG A 104 2.31 1.44 11.27
N LYS A 105 1.06 1.08 11.01
CA LYS A 105 0.05 1.94 10.39
C LYS A 105 -0.98 2.36 11.46
N PRO A 106 -1.66 3.50 11.28
CA PRO A 106 -2.85 3.81 12.06
C PRO A 106 -3.94 2.76 11.85
N GLU A 107 -4.70 2.46 12.89
CA GLU A 107 -5.86 1.57 12.76
C GLU A 107 -7.10 2.34 12.27
N ILE A 108 -7.30 3.55 12.77
CA ILE A 108 -8.57 4.26 12.60
C ILE A 108 -8.39 5.42 11.63
N PHE A 109 -9.26 5.47 10.61
CA PHE A 109 -9.32 6.53 9.61
C PHE A 109 -10.74 7.08 9.47
N GLY A 110 -10.85 8.39 9.27
CA GLY A 110 -11.99 9.04 8.62
C GLY A 110 -11.58 9.44 7.21
N VAL A 111 -12.47 9.29 6.22
CA VAL A 111 -12.13 9.49 4.80
C VAL A 111 -13.22 10.25 4.07
N ARG A 112 -12.82 11.21 3.24
CA ARG A 112 -13.68 11.91 2.29
C ARG A 112 -13.12 11.79 0.89
N ALA A 113 -13.97 11.38 -0.04
CA ALA A 113 -13.64 11.27 -1.45
C ALA A 113 -14.87 11.57 -2.32
N ALA A 114 -14.68 11.83 -3.62
CA ALA A 114 -15.80 12.11 -4.52
C ALA A 114 -16.79 10.94 -4.58
N HIS A 115 -16.28 9.70 -4.64
CA HIS A 115 -17.08 8.46 -4.61
C HIS A 115 -16.67 7.62 -3.39
N GLU A 116 -17.41 7.75 -2.29
CA GLU A 116 -17.05 7.12 -1.00
C GLU A 116 -16.96 5.58 -1.08
N LYS A 117 -17.86 4.94 -1.84
CA LYS A 117 -17.87 3.47 -2.00
C LYS A 117 -16.65 2.91 -2.73
N ALA A 118 -15.88 3.75 -3.40
CA ALA A 118 -14.65 3.35 -4.08
C ALA A 118 -13.42 3.41 -3.16
N VAL A 119 -13.60 3.82 -1.89
CA VAL A 119 -12.53 3.84 -0.89
C VAL A 119 -12.86 2.91 0.27
N GLY A 120 -11.97 1.97 0.55
CA GLY A 120 -12.07 1.04 1.67
C GLY A 120 -10.94 1.25 2.66
N ILE A 121 -11.21 1.00 3.94
CA ILE A 121 -10.21 0.97 5.01
C ILE A 121 -9.99 -0.50 5.37
N GLY A 122 -8.72 -0.91 5.45
CA GLY A 122 -8.39 -2.28 5.82
C GLY A 122 -6.93 -2.60 5.55
N SER A 123 -6.61 -3.88 5.59
CA SER A 123 -5.32 -4.45 5.20
C SER A 123 -5.57 -5.67 4.31
N ALA A 124 -4.54 -6.11 3.59
CA ALA A 124 -4.61 -7.31 2.79
C ALA A 124 -3.28 -8.05 2.83
N GLY A 125 -3.27 -9.36 3.06
CA GLY A 125 -2.03 -10.14 3.16
C GLY A 125 -1.15 -10.11 1.90
N VAL A 126 -1.70 -9.68 0.75
CA VAL A 126 -0.93 -9.44 -0.47
C VAL A 126 0.06 -8.26 -0.35
N GLU A 127 -0.15 -7.38 0.63
CA GLU A 127 0.70 -6.23 0.94
C GLU A 127 2.08 -6.65 1.45
N ASN A 128 2.24 -7.89 1.93
CA ASN A 128 3.55 -8.47 2.26
C ASN A 128 4.53 -8.43 1.08
N ARG A 129 4.03 -8.60 -0.15
CA ARG A 129 4.84 -8.49 -1.38
C ARG A 129 5.35 -7.08 -1.63
N ILE A 130 4.65 -6.05 -1.13
CA ILE A 130 5.10 -4.66 -1.25
C ILE A 130 6.35 -4.46 -0.39
N ALA A 131 6.33 -4.93 0.85
CA ALA A 131 7.46 -4.85 1.77
C ALA A 131 8.68 -5.65 1.26
N GLU A 132 8.45 -6.81 0.63
CA GLU A 132 9.50 -7.60 -0.02
C GLU A 132 10.15 -6.86 -1.20
N ARG A 133 9.35 -6.21 -2.05
CA ARG A 133 9.84 -5.50 -3.24
C ARG A 133 10.41 -4.13 -2.93
N TYR A 134 9.87 -3.44 -1.94
CA TYR A 134 10.25 -2.08 -1.55
C TYR A 134 10.57 -2.05 -0.06
N SER A 135 11.84 -2.27 0.30
CA SER A 135 12.29 -2.32 1.69
C SER A 135 12.01 -1.04 2.49
N TRP A 136 11.88 0.11 1.82
CA TRP A 136 11.48 1.37 2.44
C TRP A 136 9.99 1.43 2.80
N LEU A 137 9.17 0.47 2.36
CA LEU A 137 7.77 0.23 2.71
C LEU A 137 7.58 -0.99 3.61
N ARG A 138 8.58 -1.32 4.44
CA ARG A 138 8.50 -2.50 5.32
C ARG A 138 7.25 -2.53 6.23
N GLY A 139 6.73 -1.36 6.63
CA GLY A 139 5.48 -1.27 7.40
C GLY A 139 4.18 -1.47 6.61
N ALA A 140 4.24 -1.70 5.29
CA ALA A 140 3.06 -1.95 4.47
C ALA A 140 2.45 -3.33 4.73
N GLY A 141 3.29 -4.35 4.93
CA GLY A 141 2.87 -5.73 5.16
C GLY A 141 2.43 -6.02 6.60
N ASP A 142 2.03 -7.27 6.82
CA ASP A 142 1.73 -7.84 8.12
C ASP A 142 3.02 -7.98 8.95
N VAL A 143 2.86 -7.98 10.27
CA VAL A 143 3.92 -8.28 11.22
C VAL A 143 3.76 -9.67 11.78
N ARG A 144 4.87 -10.37 11.94
CA ARG A 144 4.89 -11.68 12.60
C ARG A 144 4.77 -11.48 14.11
N VAL A 145 3.76 -12.10 14.71
CA VAL A 145 3.52 -12.12 16.16
C VAL A 145 3.74 -13.56 16.63
N GLY A 146 4.70 -13.76 17.54
CA GLY A 146 5.08 -15.12 17.95
C GLY A 146 5.63 -15.99 16.81
N GLN A 147 5.49 -17.31 16.93
CA GLN A 147 6.14 -18.25 15.99
C GLN A 147 5.35 -18.46 14.69
N ASN A 148 4.01 -18.46 14.70
CA ASN A 148 3.21 -18.85 13.53
C ASN A 148 2.04 -17.91 13.24
N GLU A 149 1.98 -16.73 13.85
CA GLU A 149 0.90 -15.78 13.63
C GLU A 149 1.39 -14.57 12.85
N TRP A 150 0.63 -14.19 11.83
CA TRP A 150 0.81 -12.93 11.12
C TRP A 150 -0.40 -12.06 11.44
N ARG A 151 -0.14 -10.83 11.86
CA ARG A 151 -1.18 -9.85 12.13
C ARG A 151 -0.95 -8.63 11.26
N SER A 152 -2.02 -8.05 10.78
CA SER A 152 -1.94 -6.70 10.24
C SER A 152 -1.42 -5.75 11.32
N ASN A 153 -0.54 -4.83 10.94
CA ASN A 153 0.01 -3.77 11.79
C ASN A 153 -0.73 -2.43 11.61
N GLY A 154 -2.02 -2.49 11.31
CA GLY A 154 -2.89 -1.33 11.09
C GLY A 154 -3.53 -1.30 9.71
N ASN A 155 -4.26 -0.22 9.41
CA ASN A 155 -5.02 -0.09 8.18
C ASN A 155 -4.35 0.83 7.15
N ARG A 156 -4.73 0.64 5.89
CA ARG A 156 -4.41 1.49 4.75
C ARG A 156 -5.67 1.79 3.96
N LEU A 157 -5.64 2.83 3.13
CA LEU A 157 -6.78 3.15 2.26
C LEU A 157 -6.63 2.42 0.92
N HIS A 158 -7.61 1.62 0.56
CA HIS A 158 -7.73 1.01 -0.77
C HIS A 158 -8.65 1.87 -1.62
N VAL A 159 -8.23 2.17 -2.84
CA VAL A 159 -8.96 2.99 -3.80
C VAL A 159 -9.13 2.19 -5.09
N SER A 160 -10.36 1.79 -5.40
CA SER A 160 -10.70 1.00 -6.59
C SER A 160 -11.19 1.83 -7.79
N ASP A 161 -11.36 3.14 -7.62
CA ASP A 161 -11.70 4.06 -8.71
C ASP A 161 -10.68 5.21 -8.72
N GLU A 162 -9.91 5.33 -9.80
CA GLU A 162 -8.90 6.37 -9.95
C GLU A 162 -9.48 7.79 -9.97
N ARG A 163 -10.79 7.95 -10.15
CA ARG A 163 -11.46 9.26 -10.23
C ARG A 163 -11.84 9.83 -8.87
N VAL A 164 -11.53 9.15 -7.76
CA VAL A 164 -11.84 9.64 -6.41
C VAL A 164 -11.00 10.83 -5.97
N ALA A 165 -9.90 11.13 -6.65
CA ALA A 165 -9.01 12.23 -6.30
C ALA A 165 -9.71 13.60 -6.39
N PRO A 166 -9.43 14.53 -5.47
CA PRO A 166 -8.53 14.39 -4.32
C PRO A 166 -9.13 13.55 -3.19
N LEU A 167 -8.29 12.70 -2.59
CA LEU A 167 -8.59 11.93 -1.38
C LEU A 167 -8.16 12.72 -0.15
N THR A 168 -9.09 12.94 0.78
CA THR A 168 -8.78 13.52 2.10
C THR A 168 -9.04 12.48 3.17
N PHE A 169 -8.12 12.34 4.12
CA PHE A 169 -8.28 11.41 5.23
C PHE A 169 -7.77 12.01 6.54
N VAL A 170 -8.29 11.53 7.65
CA VAL A 170 -7.78 11.82 9.00
C VAL A 170 -7.44 10.49 9.65
N ALA A 171 -6.20 10.33 10.10
CA ALA A 171 -5.74 9.16 10.82
C ALA A 171 -5.61 9.48 12.31
N LEU A 172 -6.04 8.55 13.17
CA LEU A 172 -5.87 8.64 14.61
C LEU A 172 -4.61 7.88 15.05
N PHE A 173 -3.78 8.56 15.84
CA PHE A 173 -2.67 7.97 16.57
C PHE A 173 -3.01 8.01 18.05
N PRO A 174 -3.42 6.87 18.66
CA PRO A 174 -3.77 6.83 20.07
C PRO A 174 -2.54 7.07 20.94
N HIS A 175 -2.71 7.81 22.02
CA HIS A 175 -1.68 7.88 23.06
C HIS A 175 -1.73 6.62 23.92
N MET A 176 -0.60 5.95 24.06
CA MET A 176 -0.47 4.76 24.87
C MET A 176 0.53 5.03 26.00
N ALA A 177 0.07 4.88 27.25
CA ALA A 177 0.94 5.02 28.41
C ALA A 177 2.03 3.92 28.44
N GLU A 178 1.69 2.72 27.98
CA GLU A 178 2.61 1.59 27.81
C GLU A 178 2.37 0.94 26.44
N PRO A 179 3.41 0.45 25.74
CA PRO A 179 3.25 -0.25 24.48
C PRO A 179 2.48 -1.55 24.68
N GLU A 180 1.23 -1.63 24.20
CA GLU A 180 0.47 -2.88 24.21
C GLU A 180 0.98 -3.82 23.10
N PRO A 181 1.54 -5.00 23.43
CA PRO A 181 2.06 -5.92 22.43
C PRO A 181 0.97 -6.49 21.51
N GLU A 182 -0.27 -6.53 21.98
CA GLU A 182 -1.41 -7.12 21.28
C GLU A 182 -2.07 -6.19 20.26
N LEU A 183 -1.80 -4.88 20.33
CA LEU A 183 -2.26 -3.86 19.39
C LEU A 183 -1.07 -3.33 18.58
N PRO A 184 -0.70 -3.98 17.46
CA PRO A 184 0.44 -3.58 16.62
C PRO A 184 0.11 -2.34 15.77
N VAL A 185 -0.41 -1.28 16.38
CA VAL A 185 -0.83 -0.03 15.73
C VAL A 185 0.19 1.07 15.98
N ALA A 186 0.24 2.07 15.10
CA ALA A 186 1.04 3.26 15.31
C ALA A 186 0.42 4.14 16.42
N SER A 187 1.26 4.74 17.28
CA SER A 187 0.81 5.47 18.47
C SER A 187 1.43 6.86 18.60
N ALA A 188 0.72 7.75 19.30
CA ALA A 188 1.17 9.09 19.63
C ALA A 188 2.14 9.10 20.82
N PRO A 189 3.05 10.09 20.91
CA PRO A 189 3.19 11.23 20.01
C PRO A 189 3.96 10.89 18.72
N VAL A 190 3.54 11.42 17.58
CA VAL A 190 4.23 11.37 16.28
C VAL A 190 4.62 12.79 15.83
N ALA A 191 5.81 12.93 15.25
CA ALA A 191 6.14 14.09 14.44
C ALA A 191 5.84 13.81 12.96
N LEU A 192 5.51 14.84 12.17
CA LEU A 192 5.30 14.65 10.71
C LEU A 192 6.55 14.09 10.00
N ALA A 193 7.74 14.36 10.54
CA ALA A 193 9.00 13.82 10.03
C ALA A 193 9.16 12.31 10.32
N ASP A 194 8.41 11.76 11.27
CA ASP A 194 8.38 10.32 11.56
C ASP A 194 7.43 9.56 10.64
N LEU A 195 6.59 10.27 9.89
CA LEU A 195 5.57 9.66 9.04
C LEU A 195 6.06 9.48 7.61
N LEU A 196 5.78 8.31 7.06
CA LEU A 196 5.92 7.98 5.65
C LEU A 196 4.54 7.90 5.02
N LEU A 197 4.28 8.76 4.04
CA LEU A 197 3.10 8.67 3.19
C LEU A 197 3.51 8.10 1.83
N ALA A 198 2.84 7.04 1.41
CA ALA A 198 3.13 6.37 0.15
C ALA A 198 1.88 5.93 -0.59
N LEU A 199 2.02 5.80 -1.90
CA LEU A 199 1.01 5.23 -2.79
C LEU A 199 1.62 4.04 -3.54
N ALA A 200 0.94 2.91 -3.55
CA ALA A 200 1.28 1.78 -4.39
C ALA A 200 0.13 1.45 -5.34
N TYR A 201 0.45 0.92 -6.52
CA TYR A 201 -0.53 0.36 -7.44
C TYR A 201 -0.36 -1.16 -7.50
N LEU A 202 -1.46 -1.85 -7.25
CA LEU A 202 -1.55 -3.30 -7.33
C LEU A 202 -2.50 -3.70 -8.45
N GLY A 203 -2.10 -4.71 -9.22
CA GLY A 203 -2.94 -5.35 -10.23
C GLY A 203 -4.05 -6.22 -9.63
N PRO A 204 -4.98 -6.71 -10.48
CA PRO A 204 -6.12 -7.55 -10.06
C PRO A 204 -5.71 -8.88 -9.42
N ASP A 205 -4.51 -9.37 -9.72
CA ASP A 205 -3.88 -10.58 -9.16
C ASP A 205 -3.02 -10.30 -7.92
N GLY A 206 -3.00 -9.05 -7.45
CA GLY A 206 -2.15 -8.61 -6.36
C GLY A 206 -0.67 -8.42 -6.75
N GLN A 207 -0.36 -8.40 -8.04
CA GLN A 207 0.94 -7.96 -8.54
C GLN A 207 1.21 -6.53 -8.08
N VAL A 208 2.34 -6.30 -7.40
CA VAL A 208 2.75 -4.94 -7.04
C VAL A 208 3.41 -4.31 -8.25
N TYR A 209 2.74 -3.40 -8.95
CA TYR A 209 3.27 -2.77 -10.17
C TYR A 209 4.34 -1.73 -9.85
N TRP A 210 4.01 -0.76 -9.00
CA TRP A 210 4.92 0.27 -8.53
C TRP A 210 4.53 0.78 -7.15
N ALA A 211 5.47 1.44 -6.49
CA ALA A 211 5.23 2.20 -5.27
C ALA A 211 5.99 3.53 -5.31
N GLN A 212 5.34 4.59 -4.85
CA GLN A 212 5.87 5.95 -4.85
C GLN A 212 5.78 6.53 -3.44
N ARG A 213 6.90 7.06 -2.97
CA ARG A 213 6.96 7.88 -1.76
C ARG A 213 6.38 9.26 -2.06
N LEU A 214 5.42 9.69 -1.26
CA LEU A 214 4.78 11.00 -1.39
C LEU A 214 5.35 12.01 -0.39
N GLN A 215 5.66 11.55 0.82
CA GLN A 215 6.31 12.34 1.88
C GLN A 215 7.07 11.42 2.85
N GLY A 216 8.15 11.91 3.46
CA GLY A 216 8.81 11.28 4.61
C GLY A 216 10.12 10.55 4.33
#